data_AF-A0AAN6MJU8-F1
#
_entry.id   AF-A0AAN6MJU8-F1
#
_cell.length_a   1.000
_cell.length_b   1.000
_cell.length_c   1.000
_cell.angle_alpha   90.00
_cell.angle_beta   90.00
_cell.angle_gamma   90.00
#
_symmetry.space_group_name_H-M   'P 1'
#
loop_
_entity.id
_entity.type
_entity.pdbx_description
1 polymer ?
#
loop_
_entity_poly.entity_id
_entity_poly.type
_entity_poly.pdbx_seq_one_letter_code
_entity_poly.pdbx_strand_id
1 'polypeptide(L)'
;MLTQAGEIASTVLGAFQKLPAKRKPVVRDNGLREWVPMAGIVVKGPNMIKCVAMATGMKCLPASKLPQANGITLHDWHAEVLALRAFNRFILDECRRLAQDGGVESEFLRRRTPEELSSTQPWHRQPFAWREGLTLHMYCSEAPCGDASMELIMAAQADATPWTLP
;
A
#
# COMPACT_ATOMS: atom_id res chain seq x y z
N MET A 1 24.54 7.95 6.20
CA MET A 1 23.43 8.08 5.23
C MET A 1 22.41 7.00 5.52
N LEU A 2 21.11 7.29 5.44
CA LEU A 2 20.08 6.24 5.52
C LEU A 2 20.17 5.35 4.28
N THR A 3 19.96 4.05 4.44
CA THR A 3 19.77 3.14 3.30
C THR A 3 18.49 3.53 2.55
N GLN A 4 18.36 3.13 1.28
CA GLN A 4 17.12 3.35 0.53
C GLN A 4 15.90 2.83 1.29
N ALA A 5 15.98 1.62 1.86
CA ALA A 5 14.91 1.05 2.68
C ALA A 5 14.59 1.93 3.91
N GLY A 6 15.60 2.48 4.57
CA GLY A 6 15.44 3.41 5.69
C GLY A 6 14.75 4.72 5.29
N GLU A 7 15.03 5.26 4.10
CA GLU A 7 14.35 6.44 3.56
C GLU A 7 12.87 6.16 3.28
N ILE A 8 12.56 5.02 2.66
CA ILE A 8 11.17 4.60 2.39
C ILE A 8 10.41 4.44 3.71
N ALA A 9 10.95 3.69 4.67
CA ALA A 9 10.33 3.48 5.96
C ALA A 9 10.10 4.80 6.71
N SER A 10 11.11 5.68 6.76
CA SER A 10 10.99 7.00 7.40
C SER A 10 9.94 7.88 6.74
N THR A 11 9.77 7.77 5.42
CA THR A 11 8.74 8.53 4.67
C THR A 11 7.33 8.08 5.05
N VAL A 12 7.08 6.77 5.15
CA VAL A 12 5.78 6.24 5.56
C VAL A 12 5.50 6.55 7.04
N LEU A 13 6.47 6.31 7.92
CA LEU A 13 6.35 6.62 9.36
C LEU A 13 6.13 8.11 9.60
N GLY A 14 6.83 8.97 8.86
CA GLY A 14 6.64 10.42 8.92
C GLY A 14 5.24 10.85 8.45
N ALA A 15 4.68 10.20 7.41
CA ALA A 15 3.30 10.42 7.01
C ALA A 15 2.31 9.98 8.10
N PHE A 16 2.56 8.84 8.74
CA PHE A 16 1.72 8.32 9.83
C PHE A 16 1.73 9.26 11.04
N GLN A 17 2.90 9.79 11.41
CA GLN A 17 3.06 10.72 12.52
C GLN A 17 2.32 12.04 12.32
N LYS A 18 2.05 12.46 11.08
CA LYS A 18 1.25 13.67 10.79
C LYS A 18 -0.25 13.45 10.99
N LEU A 19 -0.72 12.20 11.10
CA LEU A 19 -2.14 11.92 11.32
C LEU A 19 -2.60 12.42 12.71
N PRO A 20 -3.86 12.85 12.85
CA PRO A 20 -4.43 13.20 14.16
C PRO A 20 -4.34 12.02 15.15
N ALA A 21 -4.22 12.32 16.46
CA ALA A 21 -4.10 11.29 17.50
C ALA A 21 -5.21 10.24 17.46
N LYS A 22 -6.46 10.64 17.17
CA LYS A 22 -7.62 9.73 17.02
C LYS A 22 -7.52 8.70 15.89
N ARG A 23 -6.49 8.78 15.04
CA ARG A 23 -6.22 7.85 13.93
C ARG A 23 -5.07 6.89 14.25
N LYS A 24 -4.53 6.94 15.46
CA LYS A 24 -3.36 6.18 15.87
C LYS A 24 -3.72 5.26 17.04
N PRO A 25 -3.01 4.13 17.20
CA PRO A 25 -3.13 3.30 18.39
C PRO A 25 -2.90 4.12 19.66
N VAL A 26 -3.75 3.92 20.67
CA VAL A 26 -3.68 4.64 21.95
C VAL A 26 -3.08 3.76 23.04
N VAL A 27 -2.70 4.38 24.15
CA VAL A 27 -2.45 3.65 25.40
C VAL A 27 -3.77 3.60 26.15
N ARG A 28 -4.22 2.39 26.51
CA ARG A 28 -5.45 2.16 27.26
C ARG A 28 -5.28 2.58 28.72
N ASP A 29 -6.39 2.72 29.44
CA ASP A 29 -6.40 3.13 30.86
C ASP A 29 -5.60 2.19 31.77
N ASN A 30 -5.42 0.93 31.36
CA ASN A 30 -4.60 -0.06 32.07
C ASN A 30 -3.10 -0.02 31.70
N GLY A 31 -2.65 0.99 30.95
CA GLY A 31 -1.27 1.15 30.51
C GLY A 31 -0.87 0.32 29.28
N LEU A 32 -1.77 -0.52 28.76
CA LEU A 32 -1.48 -1.34 27.58
C LEU A 32 -1.47 -0.49 26.31
N ARG A 33 -0.37 -0.53 25.55
CA ARG A 33 -0.24 0.15 24.27
C ARG A 33 -0.86 -0.69 23.15
N GLU A 34 -1.82 -0.11 22.44
CA GLU A 34 -2.35 -0.71 21.23
C GLU A 34 -1.32 -0.69 20.10
N TRP A 35 -1.41 -1.67 19.21
CA TRP A 35 -0.60 -1.75 18.01
C TRP A 35 -1.43 -2.33 16.87
N VAL A 36 -1.02 -2.04 15.65
CA VAL A 36 -1.61 -2.57 14.42
C VAL A 36 -0.55 -2.51 13.32
N PRO A 37 -0.46 -3.53 12.44
CA PRO A 37 0.38 -3.47 11.26
C PRO A 37 0.06 -2.26 10.39
N MET A 38 1.08 -1.73 9.74
CA MET A 38 1.00 -0.58 8.84
C MET A 38 1.71 -0.90 7.54
N ALA A 39 1.15 -0.43 6.44
CA ALA A 39 1.79 -0.46 5.14
C ALA A 39 1.62 0.85 4.41
N GLY A 40 2.53 1.15 3.48
CA GLY A 40 2.46 2.35 2.66
C GLY A 40 3.17 2.19 1.32
N ILE A 41 2.67 2.94 0.33
CA ILE A 41 3.26 3.05 -1.00
C ILE A 41 3.96 4.40 -1.11
N VAL A 42 5.22 4.36 -1.52
CA VAL A 42 6.08 5.53 -1.71
C VAL A 42 6.47 5.64 -3.18
N VAL A 43 6.28 6.82 -3.75
CA VAL A 43 6.85 7.20 -5.04
C VAL A 43 8.20 7.88 -4.78
N LYS A 44 9.27 7.37 -5.38
CA LYS A 44 10.60 7.97 -5.33
C LYS A 44 11.07 8.32 -6.75
N GLY A 45 11.50 9.56 -6.93
CA GLY A 45 12.11 10.07 -8.16
C GLY A 45 13.44 10.79 -7.87
N PRO A 46 14.08 11.41 -8.87
CA PRO A 46 15.39 12.05 -8.71
C PRO A 46 15.41 13.14 -7.63
N ASN A 47 14.33 13.92 -7.52
CA ASN A 47 14.22 15.06 -6.60
C ASN A 47 13.03 14.95 -5.63
N MET A 48 12.45 13.76 -5.48
CA MET A 48 11.25 13.59 -4.64
C MET A 48 11.15 12.21 -4.00
N ILE A 49 10.58 12.18 -2.80
CA ILE A 49 10.13 10.97 -2.11
C ILE A 49 8.81 11.28 -1.40
N LYS A 50 7.73 10.60 -1.77
CA LYS A 50 6.38 10.88 -1.26
C LYS A 50 5.64 9.59 -0.93
N CYS A 51 5.14 9.48 0.31
CA CYS A 51 4.12 8.49 0.64
C CYS A 51 2.79 8.93 0.02
N VAL A 52 2.28 8.16 -0.94
CA VAL A 52 1.06 8.48 -1.70
C VAL A 52 -0.15 7.70 -1.23
N ALA A 53 0.08 6.57 -0.54
CA ALA A 53 -0.95 5.78 0.08
C ALA A 53 -0.39 5.11 1.34
N MET A 54 -1.22 4.95 2.36
CA MET A 54 -0.88 4.28 3.60
C MET A 54 -2.15 3.79 4.28
N ALA A 55 -2.04 2.66 4.97
CA ALA A 55 -3.12 2.12 5.77
C ALA A 55 -2.56 1.31 6.95
N THR A 56 -3.44 1.05 7.91
CA THR A 56 -3.22 0.11 9.00
C THR A 56 -4.32 -0.95 8.98
N GLY A 57 -4.01 -2.18 9.38
CA GLY A 57 -5.00 -3.24 9.37
C GLY A 57 -4.42 -4.63 9.60
N MET A 58 -5.23 -5.56 10.11
CA MET A 58 -4.82 -6.92 10.48
C MET A 58 -5.97 -7.94 10.48
N LYS A 59 -7.05 -7.65 9.76
CA LYS A 59 -8.24 -8.49 9.77
C LYS A 59 -8.68 -8.79 8.34
N CYS A 60 -9.67 -9.68 8.23
CA CYS A 60 -10.42 -9.99 7.02
C CYS A 60 -11.91 -10.16 7.38
N LEU A 61 -12.79 -10.07 6.38
CA LEU A 61 -14.20 -10.34 6.53
C LEU A 61 -14.40 -11.86 6.69
N PRO A 62 -15.21 -12.33 7.66
CA PRO A 62 -15.50 -13.75 7.78
C PRO A 62 -16.12 -14.32 6.49
N ALA A 63 -15.72 -15.53 6.10
CA ALA A 63 -16.19 -16.16 4.88
C ALA A 63 -17.72 -16.26 4.78
N SER A 64 -18.39 -16.50 5.92
CA SER A 64 -19.86 -16.57 6.02
C SER A 64 -20.57 -15.25 5.69
N LYS A 65 -19.85 -14.13 5.70
CA LYS A 65 -20.38 -12.79 5.36
C LYS A 65 -20.08 -12.38 3.92
N LEU A 66 -19.20 -13.08 3.19
CA LEU A 66 -18.88 -12.77 1.79
C LEU A 66 -20.12 -12.75 0.87
N PRO A 67 -21.09 -13.69 0.98
CA PRO A 67 -22.30 -13.64 0.15
C PRO A 67 -23.16 -12.39 0.39
N GLN A 68 -22.99 -11.73 1.54
CA GLN A 68 -23.74 -10.51 1.92
C GLN A 68 -23.01 -9.24 1.50
N ALA A 69 -21.77 -9.34 0.99
CA ALA A 69 -20.90 -8.19 0.79
C ALA A 69 -21.38 -7.24 -0.32
N ASN A 70 -22.03 -7.77 -1.37
CA ASN A 70 -22.67 -7.01 -2.46
C ASN A 70 -21.81 -5.87 -3.06
N GLY A 71 -20.50 -6.05 -3.12
CA GLY A 71 -19.56 -5.04 -3.64
C GLY A 71 -19.38 -3.79 -2.76
N ILE A 72 -20.00 -3.73 -1.57
CA ILE A 72 -19.95 -2.58 -0.66
C ILE A 72 -19.17 -2.85 0.64
N THR A 73 -18.78 -4.10 0.88
CA THR A 73 -18.01 -4.50 2.08
C THR A 73 -16.55 -4.79 1.73
N LEU A 74 -15.62 -4.35 2.59
CA LEU A 74 -14.21 -4.69 2.46
C LEU A 74 -13.98 -6.14 2.91
N HIS A 75 -13.51 -6.98 1.99
CA HIS A 75 -13.22 -8.39 2.28
C HIS A 75 -11.91 -8.56 3.03
N ASP A 76 -10.92 -7.76 2.67
CA ASP A 76 -9.59 -7.82 3.24
C ASP A 76 -9.16 -6.39 3.60
N TRP A 77 -8.74 -6.29 4.85
CA TRP A 77 -8.39 -5.07 5.55
C TRP A 77 -7.09 -5.32 6.34
N HIS A 78 -6.19 -6.16 5.80
CA HIS A 78 -4.77 -6.10 6.08
C HIS A 78 -4.18 -4.78 5.57
N ALA A 79 -3.14 -4.29 6.25
CA ALA A 79 -2.57 -2.98 5.98
C ALA A 79 -2.08 -2.86 4.53
N GLU A 80 -1.37 -3.88 4.04
CA GLU A 80 -0.83 -3.98 2.69
C GLU A 80 -1.93 -3.94 1.62
N VAL A 81 -3.02 -4.65 1.84
CA VAL A 81 -4.16 -4.70 0.91
C VAL A 81 -4.87 -3.36 0.86
N LEU A 82 -5.10 -2.74 2.03
CA LEU A 82 -5.71 -1.41 2.08
C LEU A 82 -4.83 -0.34 1.47
N ALA A 83 -3.51 -0.39 1.68
CA ALA A 83 -2.57 0.54 1.07
C ALA A 83 -2.60 0.44 -0.46
N LEU A 84 -2.68 -0.77 -1.02
CA LEU A 84 -2.86 -0.97 -2.46
C LEU A 84 -4.21 -0.46 -2.98
N ARG A 85 -5.30 -0.70 -2.25
CA ARG A 85 -6.64 -0.15 -2.62
C ARG A 85 -6.64 1.37 -2.62
N ALA A 86 -6.05 1.99 -1.60
CA ALA A 86 -5.88 3.44 -1.52
C ALA A 86 -4.98 3.96 -2.65
N PHE A 87 -3.92 3.24 -2.99
CA PHE A 87 -3.03 3.58 -4.11
C PHE A 87 -3.74 3.51 -5.47
N ASN A 88 -4.58 2.49 -5.70
CA ASN A 88 -5.41 2.42 -6.91
C ASN A 88 -6.34 3.63 -7.02
N ARG A 89 -6.96 4.05 -5.92
CA ARG A 89 -7.78 5.26 -5.90
C ARG A 89 -6.97 6.51 -6.21
N PHE A 90 -5.78 6.65 -5.61
CA PHE A 90 -4.86 7.75 -5.90
C PHE A 90 -4.50 7.84 -7.40
N ILE A 91 -4.16 6.72 -8.04
CA ILE A 91 -3.88 6.68 -9.48
C ILE A 91 -5.10 7.12 -10.29
N LEU A 92 -6.29 6.60 -9.96
CA LEU A 92 -7.52 6.96 -10.67
C LEU A 92 -7.87 8.43 -10.52
N ASP A 93 -7.64 9.02 -9.34
CA ASP A 93 -7.86 10.45 -9.11
C ASP A 93 -6.88 11.31 -9.94
N GLU A 94 -5.61 10.90 -10.05
CA GLU A 94 -4.62 11.57 -10.90
C GLU A 94 -4.97 11.44 -12.40
N CYS A 95 -5.37 10.25 -12.86
CA CYS A 95 -5.86 10.03 -14.21
C CYS A 95 -7.08 10.90 -14.52
N ARG A 96 -8.05 10.96 -13.59
CA ARG A 96 -9.25 11.80 -13.74
C ARG A 96 -8.89 13.26 -13.85
N ARG A 97 -7.96 13.74 -13.01
CA ARG A 97 -7.49 15.12 -13.02
C ARG A 97 -6.82 15.47 -14.37
N LEU A 98 -5.95 14.59 -14.85
CA LEU A 98 -5.35 14.69 -16.18
C LEU A 98 -6.36 14.53 -17.32
N ALA A 99 -7.51 13.87 -17.14
CA ALA A 99 -8.51 13.71 -18.19
C ALA A 99 -9.41 14.94 -18.34
N GLN A 100 -9.72 15.61 -17.23
CA GLN A 100 -10.70 16.68 -17.17
C GLN A 100 -10.15 18.06 -17.54
N ASP A 101 -8.85 18.29 -17.32
CA ASP A 101 -8.22 19.59 -17.57
C ASP A 101 -7.00 19.42 -18.50
N GLY A 102 -6.99 20.16 -19.61
CA GLY A 102 -5.92 20.11 -20.60
C GLY A 102 -4.62 20.80 -20.17
N GLY A 103 -4.67 21.68 -19.16
CA GLY A 103 -3.51 22.42 -18.65
C GLY A 103 -2.96 21.90 -17.32
N VAL A 104 -3.60 20.91 -16.71
CA VAL A 104 -3.18 20.40 -15.41
C VAL A 104 -2.11 19.32 -15.57
N GLU A 105 -0.96 19.57 -14.96
CA GLU A 105 0.12 18.59 -14.87
C GLU A 105 0.00 17.77 -13.57
N SER A 106 0.38 16.50 -13.66
CA SER A 106 0.59 15.61 -12.51
C SER A 106 2.06 15.45 -12.22
N GLU A 107 2.45 15.40 -10.94
CA GLU A 107 3.82 15.07 -10.55
C GLU A 107 4.17 13.59 -10.82
N PHE A 108 3.14 12.75 -10.98
CA PHE A 108 3.26 11.30 -10.97
C PHE A 108 2.99 10.68 -12.34
N LEU A 109 1.93 11.14 -13.00
CA LEU A 109 1.44 10.60 -14.26
C LEU A 109 1.57 11.65 -15.37
N ARG A 110 1.60 11.17 -16.61
CA ARG A 110 1.48 11.98 -17.83
C ARG A 110 0.55 11.31 -18.81
N ARG A 111 -0.02 12.09 -19.73
CA ARG A 111 -0.69 11.53 -20.92
C ARG A 111 0.35 10.87 -21.81
N ARG A 112 0.00 9.73 -22.40
CA ARG A 112 0.80 9.12 -23.47
C ARG A 112 0.66 9.93 -24.75
N THR A 113 1.74 9.98 -25.50
CA THR A 113 1.80 10.59 -26.84
C THR A 113 1.00 9.76 -27.86
N PRO A 114 0.57 10.35 -28.99
CA PRO A 114 -0.09 9.60 -30.07
C PRO A 114 0.72 8.40 -30.55
N GLU A 115 2.05 8.53 -30.59
CA GLU A 115 2.98 7.47 -31.00
C GLU A 115 2.99 6.31 -30.00
N GLU A 116 2.93 6.60 -28.70
CA GLU A 116 2.80 5.57 -27.66
C GLU A 116 1.44 4.85 -27.72
N LEU A 117 0.39 5.53 -28.21
CA LEU A 117 -0.96 4.98 -28.34
C LEU A 117 -1.19 4.21 -29.64
N SER A 118 -0.32 4.36 -30.65
CA SER A 118 -0.47 3.68 -31.94
C SER A 118 -0.17 2.17 -31.89
N SER A 119 0.18 1.64 -30.72
CA SER A 119 0.41 0.21 -30.53
C SER A 119 -0.85 -0.63 -30.79
N THR A 120 -0.66 -1.72 -31.52
CA THR A 120 -1.72 -2.69 -31.83
C THR A 120 -2.00 -3.65 -30.67
N GLN A 121 -1.15 -3.66 -29.64
CA GLN A 121 -1.33 -4.51 -28.47
C GLN A 121 -2.48 -3.99 -27.58
N PRO A 122 -3.46 -4.82 -27.19
CA PRO A 122 -4.60 -4.39 -26.38
C PRO A 122 -4.20 -3.68 -25.08
N TRP A 123 -3.12 -4.16 -24.44
CA TRP A 123 -2.59 -3.64 -23.19
C TRP A 123 -1.66 -2.43 -23.34
N HIS A 124 -1.58 -1.81 -24.52
CA HIS A 124 -0.70 -0.65 -24.76
C HIS A 124 -1.48 0.63 -25.06
N ARG A 125 -2.82 0.58 -25.09
CA ARG A 125 -3.68 1.73 -25.38
C ARG A 125 -4.12 2.53 -24.15
N GLN A 126 -3.51 2.31 -22.98
CA GLN A 126 -3.85 3.11 -21.80
C GLN A 126 -3.44 4.57 -22.03
N PRO A 127 -4.32 5.55 -21.75
CA PRO A 127 -4.07 6.95 -22.05
C PRO A 127 -2.99 7.61 -21.17
N PHE A 128 -2.57 6.95 -20.08
CA PHE A 128 -1.66 7.51 -19.10
C PHE A 128 -0.46 6.59 -18.84
N ALA A 129 0.67 7.20 -18.48
CA ALA A 129 1.89 6.54 -18.04
C ALA A 129 2.44 7.23 -16.80
N TRP A 130 3.23 6.51 -16.00
CA TRP A 130 4.07 7.15 -14.98
C TRP A 130 5.10 8.04 -15.65
N ARG A 131 5.46 9.14 -14.99
CA ARG A 131 6.62 9.93 -15.42
C ARG A 131 7.92 9.13 -15.26
N GLU A 132 8.87 9.47 -16.11
CA GLU A 132 10.17 8.83 -16.20
C GLU A 132 10.97 9.02 -14.91
N GLY A 133 11.76 8.01 -14.56
CA GLY A 133 12.60 8.04 -13.36
C GLY A 133 11.85 7.88 -12.04
N LEU A 134 10.53 7.67 -12.06
CA LEU A 134 9.75 7.32 -10.87
C LEU A 134 9.81 5.83 -10.58
N THR A 135 9.97 5.49 -9.31
CA THR A 135 9.94 4.13 -8.78
C THR A 135 8.91 4.03 -7.65
N LEU A 136 8.24 2.88 -7.58
CA LEU A 136 7.25 2.58 -6.56
C LEU A 136 7.83 1.62 -5.54
N HIS A 137 7.67 1.94 -4.27
CA HIS A 137 8.18 1.16 -3.15
C HIS A 137 7.04 0.87 -2.19
N MET A 138 6.94 -0.37 -1.74
CA MET A 138 6.01 -0.76 -0.69
C MET A 138 6.78 -1.00 0.60
N TYR A 139 6.28 -0.40 1.68
CA TYR A 139 6.72 -0.67 3.04
C TYR A 139 5.61 -1.41 3.78
N CYS A 140 5.98 -2.45 4.52
CA CYS A 140 5.15 -3.10 5.52
C CYS A 140 5.92 -3.11 6.85
N SER A 141 5.26 -2.78 7.96
CA SER A 141 5.88 -2.77 9.29
C SER A 141 6.20 -4.17 9.81
N GLU A 142 5.52 -5.19 9.25
CA GLU A 142 5.71 -6.60 9.53
C GLU A 142 5.74 -7.36 8.19
N ALA A 143 6.28 -8.58 8.20
CA ALA A 143 6.22 -9.45 7.04
C ALA A 143 4.76 -9.74 6.69
N PRO A 144 4.36 -9.70 5.40
CA PRO A 144 3.01 -10.05 4.99
C PRO A 144 2.62 -11.44 5.47
N CYS A 145 1.35 -11.60 5.88
CA CYS A 145 0.87 -12.88 6.39
C CYS A 145 0.95 -13.97 5.32
N GLY A 146 1.15 -15.22 5.76
CA GLY A 146 1.37 -16.37 4.88
C GLY A 146 2.86 -16.66 4.73
N ASP A 147 3.26 -17.15 3.56
CA ASP A 147 4.58 -17.75 3.34
C ASP A 147 5.75 -16.84 3.75
N ALA A 148 5.66 -15.54 3.45
CA ALA A 148 6.67 -14.54 3.80
C ALA A 148 6.90 -14.37 5.31
N SER A 149 5.96 -14.81 6.15
CA SER A 149 6.05 -14.77 7.61
C SER A 149 6.33 -16.14 8.24
N MET A 150 6.22 -17.23 7.48
CA MET A 150 6.31 -18.59 8.02
C MET A 150 7.66 -18.88 8.66
N GLU A 151 8.76 -18.55 7.98
CA GLU A 151 10.11 -18.76 8.53
C GLU A 151 10.34 -17.96 9.81
N LEU A 152 9.86 -16.71 9.87
CA LEU A 152 9.96 -15.86 11.06
C LEU A 152 9.16 -16.42 12.23
N ILE A 153 7.96 -16.95 11.97
CA ILE A 153 7.10 -17.57 12.98
C ILE A 153 7.75 -18.87 13.48
N MET A 154 8.24 -19.72 12.57
CA MET A 154 8.91 -20.98 12.93
C MET A 154 10.17 -20.72 13.77
N ALA A 155 10.98 -19.73 13.40
CA ALA A 155 12.18 -19.36 14.15
C ALA A 155 11.86 -18.78 15.54
N ALA A 156 10.67 -18.22 15.74
CA ALA A 156 10.24 -17.67 17.02
C ALA A 156 9.60 -18.71 17.97
N GLN A 157 9.33 -19.94 17.50
CA GLN A 157 8.76 -21.00 18.34
C GLN A 157 9.83 -21.60 19.27
N ALA A 158 9.44 -21.93 20.50
CA ALA A 158 10.30 -22.67 21.43
C ALA A 158 10.55 -24.12 20.96
N ASP A 159 9.58 -24.69 20.24
CA ASP A 159 9.68 -25.97 19.55
C ASP A 159 8.98 -25.85 18.19
N ALA A 160 9.75 -25.98 17.11
CA ALA A 160 9.28 -25.91 15.73
C ALA A 160 9.10 -27.31 15.10
N THR A 161 9.12 -28.37 15.91
CA THR A 161 8.89 -29.74 15.47
C THR A 161 7.50 -29.85 14.82
N PRO A 162 7.40 -30.29 13.54
CA PRO A 162 6.10 -30.44 12.90
C PRO A 162 5.20 -31.41 13.68
N TRP A 163 3.90 -31.13 13.72
CA TRP A 163 2.91 -32.05 14.27
C TRP A 163 3.00 -33.39 13.56
N THR A 164 2.91 -34.49 14.31
CA THR A 164 2.75 -35.82 13.72
C THR A 164 1.45 -35.82 12.92
N LEU A 165 1.54 -36.18 11.64
CA LEU A 165 0.36 -36.35 10.80
C LEU A 165 -0.58 -37.39 11.43
N PRO A 166 -1.90 -37.16 11.41
CA PRO A 166 -2.89 -38.10 11.93
C PRO A 166 -2.91 -39.43 11.17
#